data_AF-X6LS20-F1
#
_entry.id   AF-X6LS20-F1
#
_cell.length_a   1.000
_cell.length_b   1.000
_cell.length_c   1.000
_cell.angle_alpha   90.00
_cell.angle_beta   90.00
_cell.angle_gamma   90.00
#
_symmetry.space_group_name_H-M   'P 1'
#
loop_
_entity.id
_entity.type
_entity.pdbx_description
1 polymer ?
#
loop_
_entity_poly.entity_id
_entity_poly.type
_entity_poly.pdbx_seq_one_letter_code
_entity_poly.pdbx_strand_id
1 'polypeptide(L)' 'MKKQTFEKFFCQSYYCLEWKDIQKIRNENVRFELVNMEDNIIKSDKDVKRKFKKNKPSFQIIW' A
#
# COMPACT_ATOMS: atom_id res chain seq x y z
N MET A 1 -0.27 -19.14 -3.52
CA MET A 1 -0.10 -17.79 -2.93
C MET A 1 -0.85 -17.74 -1.61
N LYS A 2 -0.16 -17.53 -0.46
CA LYS A 2 -0.85 -17.26 0.82
C LYS A 2 -1.83 -16.09 0.59
N LYS A 3 -3.08 -16.17 1.07
CA LYS A 3 -4.07 -15.08 0.99
C LYS A 3 -3.40 -13.77 1.42
N GLN A 4 -3.10 -12.88 0.48
CA GLN A 4 -2.72 -11.51 0.79
C GLN A 4 -4.04 -10.76 1.01
N THR A 5 -4.32 -10.45 2.27
CA THR A 5 -5.36 -9.48 2.63
C THR A 5 -4.78 -8.08 2.46
N PHE A 6 -5.65 -7.10 2.21
CA PHE A 6 -5.29 -5.70 2.13
C PHE A 6 -4.57 -5.24 3.41
N GLU A 7 -5.05 -5.65 4.57
CA GLU A 7 -4.42 -5.33 5.85
C GLU A 7 -2.97 -5.81 5.91
N LYS A 8 -2.72 -7.09 5.57
CA LYS A 8 -1.36 -7.64 5.58
C LYS A 8 -0.47 -6.94 4.57
N PHE A 9 -1.02 -6.60 3.41
CA PHE A 9 -0.33 -5.87 2.37
C PHE A 9 0.01 -4.42 2.80
N PHE A 10 -0.90 -3.76 3.49
CA PHE A 10 -0.70 -2.44 4.08
C PHE A 10 0.40 -2.48 5.14
N CYS A 11 0.38 -3.46 6.06
CA CYS A 11 1.44 -3.65 7.05
C CYS A 11 2.80 -3.94 6.40
N GLN A 12 2.84 -4.76 5.35
CA GLN A 12 4.10 -5.02 4.62
C GLN A 12 4.64 -3.76 3.95
N SER A 13 3.76 -2.94 3.38
CA SER A 13 4.15 -1.66 2.79
C SER A 13 4.72 -0.71 3.84
N TYR A 14 4.15 -0.71 5.06
CA TYR A 14 4.67 0.06 6.19
C TYR A 14 6.12 -0.33 6.54
N TYR A 15 6.46 -1.63 6.50
CA TYR A 15 7.83 -2.10 6.76
C TYR A 15 8.84 -1.71 5.66
N CYS A 16 8.37 -1.29 4.48
CA CYS A 16 9.23 -0.81 3.39
C CYS A 16 9.50 0.70 3.45
N LEU A 17 8.87 1.44 4.37
CA LEU A 17 9.08 2.87 4.52
C LEU A 17 10.48 3.17 5.05
N GLU A 18 11.10 4.23 4.55
CA GLU A 18 12.37 4.71 5.07
C GLU A 18 12.16 5.50 6.37
N TRP A 19 13.23 5.74 7.12
CA TRP A 19 13.16 6.52 8.36
C TRP A 19 12.57 7.92 8.14
N LYS A 20 12.89 8.58 7.01
CA LYS A 20 12.35 9.90 6.64
C LYS A 20 10.83 9.88 6.48
N ASP A 21 10.29 8.79 5.96
CA ASP A 21 8.86 8.59 5.73
C ASP A 21 8.13 8.39 7.07
N ILE A 22 8.73 7.63 7.99
CA ILE A 22 8.22 7.45 9.35
C ILE A 22 8.27 8.77 10.12
N GLN A 23 9.34 9.56 9.97
CA GLN A 23 9.43 10.89 10.56
C GLN A 23 8.34 11.82 10.03
N LYS A 24 8.03 11.76 8.73
CA LYS A 24 6.94 12.52 8.12
C LYS A 24 5.59 12.18 8.77
N ILE A 25 5.25 10.89 8.88
CA ILE A 25 4.02 10.42 9.56
C ILE A 25 3.92 10.99 10.97
N ARG A 26 5.02 10.91 11.74
CA ARG A 26 5.03 11.29 13.14
C ARG A 26 4.99 12.80 13.36
N ASN A 27 5.72 13.57 12.57
CA ASN A 27 5.91 15.00 12.76
C ASN A 27 4.83 15.83 12.07
N GLU A 28 4.35 15.38 10.90
CA GLU A 28 3.33 16.08 10.11
C GLU A 28 1.92 15.53 10.36
N ASN A 29 1.79 14.45 11.14
CA ASN A 29 0.51 13.79 11.44
C ASN A 29 -0.24 13.35 10.17
N VAL A 30 0.51 12.96 9.13
CA VAL A 30 -0.02 12.49 7.85
C VAL A 30 -0.20 10.97 7.85
N ARG A 31 -1.10 10.46 7.01
CA ARG A 31 -1.32 9.03 6.77
C ARG A 31 -1.12 8.75 5.30
N PHE A 32 -0.42 7.67 4.96
CA PHE A 32 -0.29 7.28 3.57
C PHE A 32 -1.47 6.42 3.11
N GLU A 33 -1.76 6.50 1.81
CA GLU A 33 -2.66 5.58 1.13
C GLU A 33 -1.89 4.74 0.11
N LEU A 34 -2.42 3.55 -0.16
CA LEU A 34 -1.93 2.69 -1.22
C LEU A 34 -2.78 2.90 -2.47
N VAL A 35 -2.15 3.35 -3.54
CA VAL A 35 -2.78 3.49 -4.85
C VAL A 35 -2.18 2.51 -5.84
N ASN A 36 -2.97 2.13 -6.83
CA ASN A 36 -2.45 1.41 -7.99
C ASN A 36 -1.77 2.39 -8.96
N MET A 37 -1.15 1.86 -10.01
CA MET A 37 -0.51 2.68 -11.06
C MET A 37 -1.48 3.52 -11.92
N GLU A 38 -2.78 3.37 -11.72
CA GLU A 38 -3.84 4.18 -12.35
C GLU A 38 -4.42 5.18 -11.32
N ASP A 39 -3.68 5.48 -10.24
CA ASP A 39 -4.06 6.38 -9.14
C ASP A 39 -5.35 6.04 -8.40
N ASN A 40 -5.85 4.80 -8.53
CA ASN A 40 -7.01 4.37 -7.77
C ASN A 40 -6.58 3.81 -6.42
N ILE A 41 -7.23 4.30 -5.37
CA ILE A 41 -6.99 3.87 -3.99
C ILE A 41 -7.38 2.40 -3.83
N ILE A 42 -6.47 1.62 -3.25
CA ILE A 42 -6.68 0.23 -2.87
C ILE A 42 -7.25 0.25 -1.44
N LYS A 43 -8.53 -0.13 -1.28
CA LYS A 43 -9.20 -0.10 0.04
C LYS A 43 -9.63 -1.48 0.54
N SER A 44 -9.50 -2.51 -0.29
CA SER A 44 -10.09 -3.81 0.02
C SER A 44 -9.30 -5.00 -0.52
N ASP A 45 -9.52 -6.17 0.08
CA ASP A 45 -9.04 -7.45 -0.43
C ASP A 45 -9.47 -7.72 -1.87
N LYS A 46 -10.64 -7.22 -2.28
CA LYS A 46 -11.13 -7.37 -3.66
C LYS A 46 -10.26 -6.58 -4.63
N ASP A 47 -9.86 -5.36 -4.24
CA ASP A 47 -8.98 -4.51 -5.06
C ASP A 47 -7.58 -5.10 -5.17
N VAL A 48 -7.02 -5.60 -4.06
CA VAL A 48 -5.77 -6.34 -4.04
C VAL A 48 -5.87 -7.56 -4.97
N LYS A 49 -6.89 -8.42 -4.81
CA LYS A 49 -7.03 -9.61 -5.67
C LYS A 49 -7.24 -9.27 -7.15
N ARG A 50 -7.98 -8.20 -7.47
CA ARG A 50 -8.25 -7.76 -8.84
C ARG A 50 -6.96 -7.29 -9.53
N LYS A 51 -6.12 -6.53 -8.83
CA LYS A 51 -4.90 -5.95 -9.41
C LYS A 51 -3.70 -6.90 -9.35
N PHE A 52 -3.58 -7.73 -8.31
CA PHE A 52 -2.50 -8.70 -8.11
C PHE A 52 -2.64 -10.01 -8.91
N LYS A 53 -3.74 -10.20 -9.64
CA LYS A 53 -3.87 -11.28 -10.64
C LYS A 53 -3.11 -11.00 -11.94
N LYS A 54 -2.72 -9.76 -12.21
CA LYS A 54 -1.86 -9.44 -13.36
C LYS A 54 -0.40 -9.77 -12.99
N ASN A 55 0.34 -10.39 -13.92
CA ASN A 55 1.65 -11.04 -13.70
C ASN A 55 2.73 -10.23 -12.98
N LYS A 56 2.58 -8.91 -12.83
CA LYS A 56 3.42 -8.05 -11.97
C LYS A 56 2.56 -6.95 -11.33
N PRO A 57 2.03 -7.15 -10.12
CA PRO A 57 1.35 -6.08 -9.41
C PRO A 57 2.35 -5.02 -8.97
N SER A 58 2.09 -3.79 -9.37
CA SER A 58 2.75 -2.59 -8.86
C SER A 58 1.72 -1.67 -8.21
N PHE A 59 2.21 -0.92 -7.22
CA PHE A 59 1.45 0.01 -6.41
C PHE A 59 2.38 1.15 -6.02
N GLN A 60 1.79 2.25 -5.58
CA GLN A 60 2.49 3.42 -5.10
C GLN A 60 1.96 3.79 -3.72
N ILE A 61 2.84 4.35 -2.91
CA ILE A 61 2.52 4.95 -1.63
C ILE A 61 2.37 6.44 -1.89
N ILE A 62 1.20 6.99 -1.61
CA ILE A 62 0.95 8.43 -1.64
C ILE A 62 0.75 8.94 -0.22
N TRP A 63 1.20 10.17 0.03
CA TRP A 63 1.17 10.85 1.33
C TRP A 63 -0.04 11.75 1.49
#